data_AF-X0GRP5-F1
#
_entry.id   AF-X0GRP5-F1
#
_cell.length_a   1.000
_cell.length_b   1.000
_cell.length_c   1.000
_cell.angle_alpha   90.00
_cell.angle_beta   90.00
_cell.angle_gamma   90.00
#
_symmetry.space_group_name_H-M   'P 1'
#
loop_
_entity.id
_entity.type
_entity.pdbx_description
1 polymer ?
#
loop_
_entity_poly.entity_id
_entity_poly.type
_entity_poly.pdbx_seq_one_letter_code
_entity_poly.pdbx_strand_id
1 'polypeptide(L)'
;MDPVIFNFDHPKDIYPTLQRCSIASVGTSTTLHLAPLQQLAERLAVSNMTLQNTEYAGRGYDDLAIVLIEPSDREDWISHDDIMADKDHPSTMRYLDNSLQLAFRGKRDFRNTIVLDTRPFRSHKIKKGEAEYKRKENNAAAYAALEDSLDILRPKIIVVCNCDHGSVEDGLPPYLCTSVERAGETELVQLPNKHQCIKVSSFHPMYIERTNPDQRTERIMREYLFDACLVVAARLLVGRTIFGSGIFNIRHAAIWGPIIVPGRSGPTLSYKCATEDDIASETLIKDLKKLGLLGNPGDPTVSSEETSVDDAH
;
A
#
# COMPACT_ATOMS: atom_id res chain seq x y z
N MET A 1 19.91 -16.94 -7.56
CA MET A 1 18.59 -17.32 -7.02
C MET A 1 17.59 -17.18 -8.13
N ASP A 2 16.68 -18.15 -8.24
CA ASP A 2 15.70 -18.17 -9.31
C ASP A 2 14.66 -17.06 -9.13
N PRO A 3 14.17 -16.46 -10.23
CA PRO A 3 13.10 -15.49 -10.18
C PRO A 3 11.85 -16.12 -9.54
N VAL A 4 11.20 -15.39 -8.63
CA VAL A 4 9.93 -15.82 -8.07
C VAL A 4 8.81 -15.37 -9.01
N ILE A 5 8.12 -16.36 -9.58
CA ILE A 5 7.03 -16.15 -10.52
C ILE A 5 5.71 -16.36 -9.78
N PHE A 6 4.82 -15.37 -9.90
CA PHE A 6 3.46 -15.41 -9.42
C PHE A 6 2.50 -15.52 -10.61
N ASN A 7 2.19 -16.76 -10.96
CA ASN A 7 1.13 -17.16 -11.88
C ASN A 7 0.20 -18.12 -11.15
N PHE A 8 -1.06 -18.23 -11.59
CA PHE A 8 -2.01 -19.20 -11.05
C PHE A 8 -2.97 -19.65 -12.15
N ASP A 9 -3.40 -20.90 -12.10
CA ASP A 9 -4.38 -21.47 -13.03
C ASP A 9 -5.79 -21.36 -12.49
N HIS A 10 -5.95 -21.60 -11.18
CA HIS A 10 -7.22 -21.56 -10.50
C HIS A 10 -7.18 -20.66 -9.26
N PRO A 11 -8.32 -20.10 -8.82
CA PRO A 11 -8.39 -19.29 -7.60
C PRO A 11 -7.79 -19.95 -6.36
N LYS A 12 -7.91 -21.27 -6.22
CA LYS A 12 -7.35 -22.05 -5.11
C LYS A 12 -5.82 -22.05 -5.06
N ASP A 13 -5.17 -21.77 -6.20
CA ASP A 13 -3.71 -21.77 -6.31
C ASP A 13 -3.11 -20.42 -5.92
N ILE A 14 -3.92 -19.37 -5.82
CA ILE A 14 -3.47 -18.01 -5.52
C ILE A 14 -2.79 -17.97 -4.15
N TYR A 15 -3.48 -18.38 -3.08
CA TYR A 15 -2.95 -18.31 -1.72
C TYR A 15 -1.68 -19.14 -1.52
N PRO A 16 -1.60 -20.43 -1.95
CA PRO A 16 -0.33 -21.18 -1.90
C PRO A 16 0.81 -20.51 -2.68
N THR A 17 0.50 -19.86 -3.81
CA THR A 17 1.52 -19.17 -4.60
C THR A 17 1.98 -17.89 -3.90
N LEU A 18 1.07 -17.12 -3.30
CA LEU A 18 1.41 -15.97 -2.45
C LEU A 18 2.29 -16.38 -1.28
N GLN A 19 2.00 -17.49 -0.59
CA GLN A 19 2.84 -18.03 0.49
C GLN A 19 4.27 -18.37 0.02
N ARG A 20 4.43 -18.93 -1.19
CA ARG A 20 5.76 -19.16 -1.80
C ARG A 20 6.46 -17.83 -2.09
N CYS A 21 5.70 -16.82 -2.48
CA CYS A 21 6.16 -15.45 -2.69
C CYS A 21 6.45 -14.71 -1.38
N SER A 22 5.95 -15.12 -0.21
CA SER A 22 6.27 -14.48 1.07
C SER A 22 7.73 -14.58 1.47
N ILE A 23 8.23 -13.64 2.26
CA ILE A 23 9.62 -13.59 2.72
C ILE A 23 9.74 -13.02 4.13
N ALA A 24 10.60 -13.61 4.96
CA ALA A 24 10.89 -13.09 6.29
C ALA A 24 11.84 -11.89 6.19
N SER A 25 11.40 -10.71 6.64
CA SER A 25 12.21 -9.49 6.69
C SER A 25 11.72 -8.55 7.79
N VAL A 26 12.65 -7.96 8.54
CA VAL A 26 12.40 -6.95 9.59
C VAL A 26 13.45 -5.84 9.51
N GLY A 27 13.04 -4.61 9.82
CA GLY A 27 13.93 -3.46 9.93
C GLY A 27 14.38 -3.20 11.37
N THR A 28 14.66 -1.94 11.68
CA THR A 28 15.02 -1.49 13.04
C THR A 28 13.82 -0.83 13.70
N SER A 29 13.53 -1.15 14.96
CA SER A 29 12.42 -0.52 15.66
C SER A 29 12.70 0.97 15.91
N THR A 30 11.71 1.82 15.66
CA THR A 30 11.82 3.27 15.87
C THR A 30 10.50 3.90 16.30
N THR A 31 10.58 5.05 16.96
CA THR A 31 9.43 5.89 17.37
C THR A 31 9.66 7.37 17.11
N LEU A 32 10.81 7.75 16.53
CA LEU A 32 11.19 9.17 16.36
C LEU A 32 10.20 9.94 15.48
N HIS A 33 9.65 9.26 14.48
CA HIS A 33 8.68 9.80 13.53
C HIS A 33 7.30 10.06 14.14
N LEU A 34 7.06 9.72 15.41
CA LEU A 34 5.79 10.01 16.09
C LEU A 34 5.72 11.47 16.60
N ALA A 35 6.86 12.16 16.72
CA ALA A 35 6.91 13.51 17.27
C ALA A 35 6.01 14.53 16.53
N PRO A 36 5.95 14.56 15.19
CA PRO A 36 5.01 15.43 14.48
C PRO A 36 3.55 15.13 14.79
N LEU A 37 3.19 13.85 14.97
CA LEU A 37 1.83 13.45 15.34
C LEU A 37 1.48 13.89 16.77
N GLN A 38 2.42 13.82 17.70
CA GLN A 38 2.24 14.32 19.07
C GLN A 38 2.01 15.83 19.09
N GLN A 39 2.79 16.59 18.30
CA GLN A 39 2.60 18.05 18.18
C GLN A 39 1.24 18.40 17.55
N LEU A 40 0.82 17.64 16.53
CA LEU A 40 -0.51 17.82 15.92
C LEU A 40 -1.63 17.50 16.93
N ALA A 41 -1.47 16.44 17.71
CA ALA A 41 -2.41 16.04 18.75
C ALA A 41 -2.63 17.16 19.77
N GLU A 42 -1.55 17.80 20.23
CA GLU A 42 -1.61 18.98 21.11
C GLU A 42 -2.33 20.16 20.44
N ARG A 43 -1.98 20.47 19.18
CA ARG A 43 -2.62 21.56 18.41
C ARG A 43 -4.13 21.35 18.26
N LEU A 44 -4.55 20.11 17.99
CA LEU A 44 -5.95 19.77 17.76
C LEU A 44 -6.72 19.44 19.04
N ALA A 45 -6.05 19.48 20.20
CA ALA A 45 -6.61 19.12 21.51
C ALA A 45 -7.30 17.73 21.49
N VAL A 46 -6.63 16.74 20.90
CA VAL A 46 -7.18 15.39 20.73
C VAL A 46 -7.26 14.66 22.06
N SER A 47 -8.13 13.65 22.13
CA SER A 47 -8.22 12.82 23.32
C SER A 47 -6.95 11.98 23.52
N ASN A 48 -6.62 11.68 24.79
CA ASN A 48 -5.51 10.80 25.11
C ASN A 48 -5.67 9.39 24.50
N MET A 49 -6.90 8.89 24.40
CA MET A 49 -7.19 7.59 23.76
C MET A 49 -6.84 7.60 22.27
N THR A 50 -7.28 8.62 21.55
CA THR A 50 -6.98 8.76 20.11
C THR A 50 -5.48 8.85 19.88
N LEU A 51 -4.75 9.64 20.69
CA LEU A 51 -3.29 9.73 20.61
C LEU A 51 -2.62 8.38 20.87
N GLN A 52 -3.04 7.66 21.93
CA GLN A 52 -2.50 6.34 22.26
C GLN A 52 -2.71 5.33 21.13
N ASN A 53 -3.88 5.32 20.50
CA ASN A 53 -4.18 4.49 19.35
C ASN A 53 -3.28 4.85 18.15
N THR A 54 -3.15 6.14 17.82
CA THR A 54 -2.25 6.60 16.74
C THR A 54 -0.79 6.21 17.01
N GLU A 55 -0.29 6.39 18.23
CA GLU A 55 1.06 5.96 18.59
C GLU A 55 1.23 4.45 18.54
N TYR A 56 0.21 3.68 18.93
CA TYR A 56 0.25 2.23 18.84
C TYR A 56 0.38 1.76 17.39
N ALA A 57 -0.39 2.34 16.46
CA ALA A 57 -0.30 2.04 15.03
C ALA A 57 1.05 2.45 14.43
N GLY A 58 1.60 3.58 14.87
CA GLY A 58 2.86 4.10 14.36
C GLY A 58 4.11 3.45 14.97
N ARG A 59 4.00 2.45 15.85
CA ARG A 59 5.17 1.74 16.39
C ARG A 59 5.54 0.57 15.47
N GLY A 60 6.82 0.47 15.12
CA GLY A 60 7.27 -0.67 14.32
C GLY A 60 8.67 -0.52 13.76
N TYR A 61 8.96 -1.31 12.73
CA TYR A 61 10.22 -1.27 11.99
C TYR A 61 10.27 -0.11 10.98
N ASP A 62 11.43 0.53 10.90
CA ASP A 62 11.69 1.76 10.14
C ASP A 62 11.65 1.64 8.60
N ASP A 63 11.75 0.43 8.09
CA ASP A 63 11.98 0.18 6.66
C ASP A 63 10.70 0.18 5.81
N LEU A 64 9.53 0.02 6.42
CA LEU A 64 8.22 -0.03 5.77
C LEU A 64 7.21 0.83 6.52
N ALA A 65 6.54 1.73 5.80
CA ALA A 65 5.35 2.42 6.27
C ALA A 65 4.11 2.00 5.47
N ILE A 66 3.02 1.69 6.15
CA ILE A 66 1.70 1.54 5.54
C ILE A 66 0.94 2.85 5.74
N VAL A 67 0.51 3.47 4.65
CA VAL A 67 -0.23 4.73 4.68
C VAL A 67 -1.70 4.47 4.36
N LEU A 68 -2.60 4.80 5.30
CA LEU A 68 -4.04 4.52 5.25
C LEU A 68 -4.87 5.81 5.37
N ILE A 69 -6.19 5.70 5.36
CA ILE A 69 -7.11 6.80 5.65
C ILE A 69 -7.89 6.48 6.93
N GLU A 70 -7.28 6.57 8.10
CA GLU A 70 -7.92 6.32 9.40
C GLU A 70 -7.22 7.05 10.56
N PRO A 71 -7.97 7.74 11.43
CA PRO A 71 -8.81 6.94 12.30
C PRO A 71 -10.24 6.84 11.77
N SER A 72 -10.76 5.62 11.78
CA SER A 72 -12.21 5.44 11.74
C SER A 72 -12.82 6.13 12.97
N ASP A 73 -14.12 6.38 12.95
CA ASP A 73 -14.78 6.99 14.11
C ASP A 73 -14.68 6.09 15.36
N ARG A 74 -14.22 4.83 15.29
CA ARG A 74 -14.13 3.91 16.45
C ARG A 74 -12.87 4.13 17.28
N GLU A 75 -11.73 4.41 16.66
CA GLU A 75 -10.44 4.62 17.33
C GLU A 75 -10.43 5.90 18.19
N ASP A 76 -11.47 6.74 18.06
CA ASP A 76 -11.70 7.89 18.93
C ASP A 76 -12.13 7.49 20.37
N TRP A 77 -12.67 6.29 20.58
CA TRP A 77 -13.25 5.88 21.89
C TRP A 77 -12.96 4.44 22.31
N ILE A 78 -12.45 3.60 21.41
CA ILE A 78 -12.19 2.18 21.65
C ILE A 78 -10.70 1.91 21.47
N SER A 79 -10.10 1.11 22.36
CA SER A 79 -8.70 0.72 22.23
C SER A 79 -8.47 -0.20 21.04
N HIS A 80 -7.25 -0.20 20.47
CA HIS A 80 -6.90 -1.13 19.40
C HIS A 80 -7.05 -2.61 19.79
N ASP A 81 -6.72 -3.01 21.01
CA ASP A 81 -6.88 -4.40 21.44
C ASP A 81 -8.36 -4.81 21.45
N ASP A 82 -9.27 -3.92 21.85
CA ASP A 82 -10.71 -4.18 21.82
C ASP A 82 -11.23 -4.24 20.37
N ILE A 83 -10.77 -3.35 19.48
CA ILE A 83 -11.11 -3.36 18.04
C ILE A 83 -10.66 -4.67 17.39
N MET A 84 -9.46 -5.15 17.73
CA MET A 84 -8.92 -6.41 17.22
C MET A 84 -9.67 -7.63 17.78
N ALA A 85 -10.11 -7.58 19.04
CA ALA A 85 -10.86 -8.65 19.69
C ALA A 85 -12.31 -8.78 19.19
N ASP A 86 -12.92 -7.69 18.73
CA ASP A 86 -14.30 -7.63 18.26
C ASP A 86 -14.47 -8.23 16.85
N LYS A 87 -14.57 -9.57 16.79
CA LYS A 87 -14.69 -10.33 15.54
C LYS A 87 -15.97 -10.08 14.77
N ASP A 88 -17.00 -9.52 15.41
CA ASP A 88 -18.32 -9.31 14.79
C ASP A 88 -18.36 -8.07 13.89
N HIS A 89 -17.37 -7.18 14.02
CA HIS A 89 -17.30 -5.94 13.23
C HIS A 89 -16.10 -5.92 12.30
N PRO A 90 -16.25 -5.58 11.01
CA PRO A 90 -15.15 -5.36 10.10
C PRO A 90 -14.05 -4.45 10.67
N SER A 91 -12.79 -4.80 10.41
CA SER A 91 -11.63 -4.06 10.93
C SER A 91 -10.51 -4.01 9.90
N THR A 92 -10.12 -2.79 9.51
CA THR A 92 -8.93 -2.50 8.70
C THR A 92 -7.69 -3.12 9.30
N MET A 93 -7.55 -3.02 10.63
CA MET A 93 -6.40 -3.55 11.37
C MET A 93 -6.27 -5.06 11.23
N ARG A 94 -7.38 -5.82 11.29
CA ARG A 94 -7.34 -7.29 11.12
C ARG A 94 -6.96 -7.71 9.71
N TYR A 95 -7.45 -7.01 8.68
CA TYR A 95 -7.03 -7.27 7.31
C TYR A 95 -5.53 -7.04 7.15
N LEU A 96 -5.05 -5.90 7.64
CA LEU A 96 -3.64 -5.57 7.57
C LEU A 96 -2.77 -6.56 8.35
N ASP A 97 -3.19 -6.94 9.56
CA ASP A 97 -2.51 -7.93 10.40
C ASP A 97 -2.32 -9.27 9.67
N ASN A 98 -3.41 -9.83 9.13
CA ASN A 98 -3.38 -11.10 8.40
C ASN A 98 -2.48 -11.02 7.15
N SER A 99 -2.60 -9.95 6.36
CA SER A 99 -1.80 -9.77 5.15
C SER A 99 -0.32 -9.55 5.44
N LEU A 100 0.01 -8.84 6.53
CA LEU A 100 1.39 -8.68 7.01
C LEU A 100 1.97 -10.02 7.47
N GLN A 101 1.24 -10.79 8.26
CA GLN A 101 1.68 -12.12 8.69
C GLN A 101 1.92 -13.04 7.48
N LEU A 102 1.03 -13.01 6.47
CA LEU A 102 1.23 -13.74 5.23
C LEU A 102 2.51 -13.27 4.52
N ALA A 103 2.61 -11.98 4.20
CA ALA A 103 3.69 -11.42 3.39
C ALA A 103 5.08 -11.61 4.03
N PHE A 104 5.15 -11.45 5.35
CA PHE A 104 6.38 -11.48 6.12
C PHE A 104 6.67 -12.81 6.84
N ARG A 105 5.92 -13.88 6.49
CA ARG A 105 6.04 -15.21 7.13
C ARG A 105 5.96 -15.14 8.66
N GLY A 106 5.01 -14.35 9.16
CA GLY A 106 4.77 -14.13 10.60
C GLY A 106 5.83 -13.31 11.31
N LYS A 107 6.79 -12.69 10.60
CA LYS A 107 7.78 -11.79 11.20
C LYS A 107 7.26 -10.37 11.41
N ARG A 108 6.17 -10.02 10.73
CA ARG A 108 5.46 -8.77 10.92
C ARG A 108 3.99 -9.03 11.14
N ASP A 109 3.40 -8.14 11.91
CA ASP A 109 1.99 -8.03 12.23
C ASP A 109 1.65 -6.53 12.35
N PHE A 110 0.43 -6.19 12.72
CA PHE A 110 0.04 -4.79 12.88
C PHE A 110 0.83 -4.07 14.00
N ARG A 111 1.27 -4.78 15.03
CA ARG A 111 1.89 -4.22 16.25
C ARG A 111 3.34 -3.79 16.07
N ASN A 112 4.00 -4.31 15.04
CA ASN A 112 5.41 -4.03 14.75
C ASN A 112 5.64 -3.50 13.33
N THR A 113 4.57 -3.08 12.65
CA THR A 113 4.62 -2.40 11.36
C THR A 113 4.11 -1.00 11.53
N ILE A 114 4.86 -0.01 11.04
CA ILE A 114 4.46 1.39 11.13
C ILE A 114 3.27 1.62 10.20
N VAL A 115 2.12 1.96 10.78
CA VAL A 115 0.89 2.32 10.07
C VAL A 115 0.58 3.79 10.37
N LEU A 116 0.57 4.60 9.32
CA LEU A 116 0.32 6.04 9.39
C LEU A 116 -0.98 6.39 8.70
N ASP A 117 -1.73 7.30 9.30
CA ASP A 117 -2.89 7.90 8.66
C ASP A 117 -2.48 9.00 7.70
N THR A 118 -3.18 9.08 6.56
CA THR A 118 -3.14 10.25 5.70
C THR A 118 -3.72 11.50 6.34
N ARG A 119 -4.69 11.37 7.25
CA ARG A 119 -5.32 12.52 7.95
C ARG A 119 -5.42 12.31 9.46
N PRO A 120 -4.29 12.18 10.16
CA PRO A 120 -4.27 11.84 11.59
C PRO A 120 -5.20 12.76 12.40
N PHE A 121 -6.04 12.15 13.25
CA PHE A 121 -7.01 12.82 14.12
C PHE A 121 -8.16 13.54 13.40
N ARG A 122 -8.41 13.24 12.12
CA ARG A 122 -9.45 13.91 11.32
C ARG A 122 -10.57 12.94 10.91
N SER A 123 -11.14 12.23 11.89
CA SER A 123 -12.25 11.30 11.68
C SER A 123 -13.44 11.96 10.98
N HIS A 124 -14.28 11.16 10.34
CA HIS A 124 -15.42 11.67 9.57
C HIS A 124 -16.37 12.48 10.47
N LYS A 125 -16.61 12.00 11.68
CA LYS A 125 -17.42 12.68 12.69
C LYS A 125 -16.87 14.06 13.06
N ILE A 126 -15.56 14.19 13.28
CA ILE A 126 -14.92 15.48 13.58
C ILE A 126 -15.13 16.45 12.41
N LYS A 127 -14.82 16.01 11.19
CA LYS A 127 -14.94 16.86 9.98
C LYS A 127 -16.36 17.38 9.78
N LYS A 128 -17.38 16.54 10.01
CA LYS A 128 -18.79 16.90 9.83
C LYS A 128 -19.25 18.01 10.78
N GLY A 129 -18.63 18.12 11.96
CA GLY A 129 -18.94 19.16 12.95
C GLY A 129 -18.23 20.49 12.72
N GLU A 130 -17.26 20.56 11.80
CA GLU A 130 -16.46 21.76 11.56
C GLU A 130 -16.96 22.59 10.37
N ALA A 131 -16.81 23.91 10.50
CA ALA A 131 -16.92 24.84 9.37
C ALA A 131 -15.87 24.53 8.30
N GLU A 132 -16.22 24.78 7.03
CA GLU A 132 -15.39 24.41 5.87
C GLU A 132 -13.96 24.97 5.94
N TYR A 133 -13.80 26.25 6.29
CA TYR A 133 -12.47 26.88 6.37
C TYR A 133 -11.58 26.19 7.41
N LYS A 134 -12.14 25.87 8.59
CA LYS A 134 -11.42 25.22 9.69
C LYS A 134 -11.09 23.77 9.35
N ARG A 135 -12.00 23.10 8.64
CA ARG A 135 -11.78 21.75 8.12
C ARG A 135 -10.60 21.71 7.15
N LYS A 136 -10.53 22.65 6.20
CA LYS A 136 -9.41 22.78 5.25
C LYS A 136 -8.10 23.03 5.98
N GLU A 137 -8.06 23.99 6.90
CA GLU A 137 -6.86 24.30 7.69
C GLU A 137 -6.36 23.09 8.50
N ASN A 138 -7.25 22.43 9.23
CA ASN A 138 -6.89 21.30 10.07
C ASN A 138 -6.51 20.05 9.25
N ASN A 139 -7.11 19.84 8.07
CA ASN A 139 -6.68 18.76 7.17
C ASN A 139 -5.28 19.04 6.62
N ALA A 140 -4.98 20.27 6.22
CA ALA A 140 -3.66 20.67 5.76
C ALA A 140 -2.59 20.44 6.86
N ALA A 141 -2.91 20.78 8.11
CA ALA A 141 -2.03 20.48 9.25
C ALA A 141 -1.82 18.96 9.46
N ALA A 142 -2.85 18.15 9.22
CA ALA A 142 -2.76 16.70 9.31
C ALA A 142 -1.88 16.09 8.21
N TYR A 143 -2.03 16.56 6.96
CA TYR A 143 -1.16 16.15 5.86
C TYR A 143 0.30 16.54 6.11
N ALA A 144 0.56 17.75 6.59
CA ALA A 144 1.90 18.20 6.92
C ALA A 144 2.55 17.33 8.01
N ALA A 145 1.81 16.99 9.08
CA ALA A 145 2.35 16.13 10.14
C ALA A 145 2.69 14.71 9.64
N LEU A 146 1.89 14.16 8.72
CA LEU A 146 2.22 12.89 8.05
C LEU A 146 3.50 13.02 7.22
N GLU A 147 3.63 14.07 6.41
CA GLU A 147 4.82 14.28 5.58
C GLU A 147 6.06 14.45 6.45
N ASP A 148 5.99 15.23 7.53
CA ASP A 148 7.06 15.35 8.52
C ASP A 148 7.41 14.00 9.15
N SER A 149 6.41 13.16 9.44
CA SER A 149 6.63 11.81 9.98
C SER A 149 7.35 10.92 8.98
N LEU A 150 6.94 10.92 7.71
CA LEU A 150 7.61 10.19 6.63
C LEU A 150 9.03 10.71 6.38
N ASP A 151 9.24 12.02 6.50
CA ASP A 151 10.53 12.67 6.34
C ASP A 151 11.53 12.29 7.45
N ILE A 152 11.06 12.13 8.69
CA ILE A 152 11.87 11.62 9.81
C ILE A 152 12.11 10.12 9.64
N LEU A 153 11.07 9.36 9.27
CA LEU A 153 11.12 7.90 9.18
C LEU A 153 12.04 7.42 8.05
N ARG A 154 12.01 8.10 6.90
CA ARG A 154 12.75 7.75 5.68
C ARG A 154 12.61 6.27 5.29
N PRO A 155 11.38 5.75 5.16
CA PRO A 155 11.18 4.34 4.86
C PRO A 155 11.75 4.00 3.49
N LYS A 156 12.18 2.75 3.31
CA LYS A 156 12.58 2.26 1.98
C LYS A 156 11.37 2.08 1.09
N ILE A 157 10.25 1.67 1.70
CA ILE A 157 9.00 1.37 1.00
C ILE A 157 7.83 2.00 1.74
N ILE A 158 6.92 2.59 0.96
CA ILE A 158 5.59 2.98 1.43
C ILE A 158 4.55 2.14 0.71
N VAL A 159 3.61 1.57 1.45
CA VAL A 159 2.40 0.95 0.86
C VAL A 159 1.27 1.92 1.08
N VAL A 160 0.76 2.50 0.01
CA VAL A 160 -0.30 3.50 0.08
C VAL A 160 -1.62 2.79 -0.17
N CYS A 161 -2.53 2.82 0.80
CA CYS A 161 -3.87 2.24 0.70
C CYS A 161 -4.97 3.31 0.86
N ASN A 162 -4.81 4.41 0.11
CA ASN A 162 -5.70 5.57 0.13
C ASN A 162 -6.32 5.83 -1.25
N CYS A 163 -7.64 5.66 -1.37
CA CYS A 163 -8.39 5.88 -2.62
C CYS A 163 -9.08 7.26 -2.73
N ASP A 164 -8.83 8.19 -1.81
CA ASP A 164 -9.54 9.47 -1.68
C ASP A 164 -8.92 10.57 -2.57
N HIS A 165 -9.12 10.43 -3.89
CA HIS A 165 -8.60 11.37 -4.89
C HIS A 165 -9.18 12.78 -4.73
N GLY A 166 -10.41 12.91 -4.21
CA GLY A 166 -11.03 14.22 -3.96
C GLY A 166 -10.29 15.03 -2.90
N SER A 167 -9.53 14.36 -2.02
CA SER A 167 -8.74 15.03 -0.99
C SER A 167 -7.45 15.69 -1.49
N VAL A 168 -7.07 15.48 -2.75
CA VAL A 168 -5.95 16.20 -3.37
C VAL A 168 -6.21 17.70 -3.43
N GLU A 169 -7.46 18.10 -3.70
CA GLU A 169 -7.87 19.51 -3.69
C GLU A 169 -7.78 20.13 -2.29
N ASP A 170 -7.86 19.30 -1.25
CA ASP A 170 -7.71 19.69 0.16
C ASP A 170 -6.24 19.67 0.63
N GLY A 171 -5.28 19.39 -0.26
CA GLY A 171 -3.84 19.41 0.03
C GLY A 171 -3.20 18.05 0.28
N LEU A 172 -3.91 16.94 0.07
CA LEU A 172 -3.29 15.61 0.11
C LEU A 172 -2.29 15.48 -1.06
N PRO A 173 -1.03 15.08 -0.80
CA PRO A 173 -0.08 14.88 -1.88
C PRO A 173 -0.55 13.82 -2.89
N PRO A 174 -0.48 14.08 -4.22
CA PRO A 174 -0.95 13.12 -5.24
C PRO A 174 -0.28 11.75 -5.16
N TYR A 175 0.98 11.67 -4.72
CA TYR A 175 1.70 10.40 -4.57
C TYR A 175 1.11 9.54 -3.44
N LEU A 176 0.35 10.11 -2.51
CA LEU A 176 -0.37 9.38 -1.46
C LEU A 176 -1.79 8.99 -1.89
N CYS A 177 -2.16 9.19 -3.15
CA CYS A 177 -3.39 8.67 -3.74
C CYS A 177 -3.12 7.41 -4.58
N THR A 178 -4.07 6.49 -4.57
CA THR A 178 -4.03 5.23 -5.31
C THR A 178 -5.45 4.80 -5.66
N SER A 179 -5.59 3.75 -6.46
CA SER A 179 -6.88 3.15 -6.78
C SER A 179 -6.74 1.64 -6.89
N VAL A 180 -7.86 0.93 -6.96
CA VAL A 180 -7.87 -0.53 -7.13
C VAL A 180 -7.26 -0.91 -8.50
N GLU A 181 -7.46 -0.07 -9.51
CA GLU A 181 -6.88 -0.18 -10.85
C GLU A 181 -5.35 -0.09 -10.85
N ARG A 182 -4.74 0.51 -9.82
CA ARG A 182 -3.28 0.60 -9.67
C ARG A 182 -2.71 -0.35 -8.61
N ALA A 183 -3.54 -1.17 -7.97
CA ALA A 183 -3.10 -2.04 -6.89
C ALA A 183 -2.00 -3.02 -7.35
N GLY A 184 -0.91 -3.10 -6.59
CA GLY A 184 0.28 -3.90 -6.88
C GLY A 184 1.28 -3.21 -7.83
N GLU A 185 0.98 -2.03 -8.37
CA GLU A 185 1.96 -1.23 -9.10
C GLU A 185 2.99 -0.62 -8.16
N THR A 186 4.20 -0.44 -8.69
CA THR A 186 5.34 0.09 -7.96
C THR A 186 5.88 1.33 -8.66
N GLU A 187 6.18 2.37 -7.90
CA GLU A 187 6.66 3.65 -8.42
C GLU A 187 7.79 4.18 -7.53
N LEU A 188 8.84 4.72 -8.12
CA LEU A 188 9.85 5.47 -7.35
C LEU A 188 9.30 6.85 -7.07
N VAL A 189 9.11 7.20 -5.80
CA VAL A 189 8.61 8.50 -5.38
C VAL A 189 9.66 9.22 -4.56
N GLN A 190 9.62 10.54 -4.61
CA GLN A 190 10.49 11.41 -3.83
C GLN A 190 9.65 12.09 -2.75
N LEU A 191 10.02 11.87 -1.49
CA LEU A 191 9.44 12.56 -0.34
C LEU A 191 9.87 14.04 -0.31
N PRO A 192 9.17 14.92 0.43
CA PRO A 192 9.51 16.34 0.51
C PRO A 192 10.97 16.62 0.86
N ASN A 193 11.57 15.83 1.75
CA ASN A 193 13.01 15.92 2.11
C ASN A 193 13.99 15.40 1.03
N LYS A 194 13.51 15.08 -0.18
CA LYS A 194 14.27 14.47 -1.30
C LYS A 194 14.69 13.02 -1.10
N HIS A 195 14.28 12.37 -0.01
CA HIS A 195 14.46 10.93 0.16
C HIS A 195 13.65 10.18 -0.89
N GLN A 196 14.30 9.27 -1.60
CA GLN A 196 13.62 8.41 -2.56
C GLN A 196 13.18 7.12 -1.87
N CYS A 197 11.92 6.75 -2.06
CA CYS A 197 11.37 5.48 -1.59
C CYS A 197 10.51 4.85 -2.68
N ILE A 198 10.28 3.54 -2.57
CA ILE A 198 9.40 2.82 -3.49
C ILE A 198 7.98 2.86 -2.93
N LYS A 199 7.06 3.45 -3.69
CA LYS A 199 5.63 3.34 -3.44
C LYS A 199 5.10 2.05 -4.02
N VAL A 200 4.37 1.29 -3.20
CA VAL A 200 3.48 0.22 -3.65
C VAL A 200 2.04 0.71 -3.54
N SER A 201 1.36 0.81 -4.68
CA SER A 201 -0.04 1.20 -4.74
C SER A 201 -0.94 0.06 -4.25
N SER A 202 -1.88 0.37 -3.36
CA SER A 202 -2.88 -0.57 -2.85
C SER A 202 -4.26 0.11 -2.80
N PHE A 203 -5.18 -0.37 -1.98
CA PHE A 203 -6.49 0.24 -1.73
C PHE A 203 -6.92 -0.03 -0.29
N HIS A 204 -7.83 0.80 0.22
CA HIS A 204 -8.26 0.70 1.61
C HIS A 204 -8.94 -0.65 1.90
N PRO A 205 -8.55 -1.42 2.94
CA PRO A 205 -9.11 -2.74 3.22
C PRO A 205 -10.63 -2.80 3.36
N MET A 206 -11.24 -1.74 3.92
CA MET A 206 -12.70 -1.62 4.00
C MET A 206 -13.42 -1.65 2.65
N TYR A 207 -12.73 -1.47 1.53
CA TYR A 207 -13.30 -1.70 0.20
C TYR A 207 -13.74 -3.16 0.00
N ILE A 208 -13.02 -4.13 0.59
CA ILE A 208 -13.39 -5.55 0.56
C ILE A 208 -14.75 -5.75 1.22
N GLU A 209 -14.95 -5.15 2.40
CA GLU A 209 -16.15 -5.30 3.22
C GLU A 209 -17.36 -4.56 2.65
N ARG A 210 -17.13 -3.48 1.90
CA ARG A 210 -18.18 -2.73 1.20
C ARG A 210 -18.59 -3.39 -0.13
N THR A 211 -18.02 -4.54 -0.48
CA THR A 211 -18.38 -5.28 -1.70
C THR A 211 -19.84 -5.74 -1.62
N ASN A 212 -20.59 -5.56 -2.71
CA ASN A 212 -21.97 -6.03 -2.78
C ASN A 212 -22.03 -7.56 -2.54
N PRO A 213 -22.98 -8.09 -1.76
CA PRO A 213 -23.18 -9.54 -1.59
C PRO A 213 -23.19 -10.35 -2.88
N ASP A 214 -23.68 -9.80 -3.99
CA ASP A 214 -23.74 -10.47 -5.29
C ASP A 214 -22.35 -10.62 -5.96
N GLN A 215 -21.37 -9.84 -5.50
CA GLN A 215 -19.99 -9.79 -6.00
C GLN A 215 -19.04 -10.62 -5.13
N ARG A 216 -19.48 -11.80 -4.71
CA ARG A 216 -18.70 -12.68 -3.82
C ARG A 216 -17.34 -13.05 -4.41
N THR A 217 -17.28 -13.25 -5.72
CA THR A 217 -16.05 -13.65 -6.41
C THR A 217 -15.03 -12.51 -6.42
N GLU A 218 -15.47 -11.30 -6.72
CA GLU A 218 -14.70 -10.09 -6.73
C GLU A 218 -14.19 -9.78 -5.32
N ARG A 219 -15.01 -9.98 -4.29
CA ARG A 219 -14.58 -9.85 -2.89
C ARG A 219 -13.35 -10.74 -2.60
N ILE A 220 -13.41 -12.02 -2.96
CA ILE A 220 -12.29 -12.95 -2.76
C ILE A 220 -11.05 -12.49 -3.54
N MET A 221 -11.23 -12.01 -4.77
CA MET A 221 -10.12 -11.48 -5.56
C MET A 221 -9.53 -10.20 -4.96
N ARG A 222 -10.35 -9.33 -4.35
CA ARG A 222 -9.89 -8.14 -3.62
C ARG A 222 -9.08 -8.53 -2.38
N GLU A 223 -9.50 -9.55 -1.63
CA GLU A 223 -8.71 -10.09 -0.51
C GLU A 223 -7.32 -10.53 -0.98
N TYR A 224 -7.26 -11.34 -2.03
CA TYR A 224 -5.97 -11.77 -2.60
C TYR A 224 -5.15 -10.64 -3.22
N LEU A 225 -5.79 -9.62 -3.79
CA LEU A 225 -5.08 -8.46 -4.35
C LEU A 225 -4.42 -7.65 -3.24
N PHE A 226 -5.13 -7.45 -2.13
CA PHE A 226 -4.59 -6.77 -0.97
C PHE A 226 -3.38 -7.53 -0.42
N ASP A 227 -3.51 -8.85 -0.21
CA ASP A 227 -2.40 -9.73 0.17
C ASP A 227 -1.20 -9.60 -0.80
N ALA A 228 -1.46 -9.62 -2.10
CA ALA A 228 -0.42 -9.51 -3.13
C ALA A 228 0.36 -8.20 -3.03
N CYS A 229 -0.30 -7.07 -2.73
CA CYS A 229 0.37 -5.78 -2.54
C CYS A 229 1.39 -5.83 -1.39
N LEU A 230 1.02 -6.45 -0.27
CA LEU A 230 1.92 -6.59 0.89
C LEU A 230 3.06 -7.58 0.59
N VAL A 231 2.80 -8.65 -0.16
CA VAL A 231 3.83 -9.60 -0.61
C VAL A 231 4.82 -8.93 -1.58
N VAL A 232 4.36 -8.05 -2.47
CA VAL A 232 5.22 -7.21 -3.32
C VAL A 232 6.12 -6.31 -2.46
N ALA A 233 5.55 -5.59 -1.49
CA ALA A 233 6.31 -4.74 -0.58
C ALA A 233 7.39 -5.54 0.18
N ALA A 234 7.02 -6.70 0.74
CA ALA A 234 7.95 -7.56 1.46
C ALA A 234 9.14 -8.02 0.60
N ARG A 235 8.89 -8.32 -0.68
CA ARG A 235 9.95 -8.71 -1.62
C ARG A 235 10.86 -7.56 -1.98
N LEU A 236 10.30 -6.39 -2.24
CA LEU A 236 11.07 -5.20 -2.59
C LEU A 236 11.99 -4.76 -1.44
N LEU A 237 11.59 -4.93 -0.17
CA LEU A 237 12.42 -4.62 0.99
C LEU A 237 13.76 -5.37 1.00
N VAL A 238 13.80 -6.57 0.43
CA VAL A 238 15.02 -7.39 0.32
C VAL A 238 15.67 -7.32 -1.07
N GLY A 239 15.30 -6.30 -1.88
CA GLY A 239 15.82 -6.10 -3.23
C GLY A 239 15.36 -7.16 -4.24
N ARG A 240 14.17 -7.75 -4.04
CA ARG A 240 13.62 -8.77 -4.95
C ARG A 240 12.30 -8.31 -5.55
N THR A 241 12.02 -8.77 -6.76
CA THR A 241 10.77 -8.52 -7.46
C THR A 241 10.00 -9.82 -7.66
N ILE A 242 8.69 -9.69 -7.89
CA ILE A 242 7.80 -10.78 -8.30
C ILE A 242 7.56 -10.60 -9.79
N PHE A 243 7.71 -11.68 -10.55
CA PHE A 243 7.43 -11.71 -11.98
C PHE A 243 6.13 -12.49 -12.25
N GLY A 244 5.58 -12.39 -13.45
CA GLY A 244 4.39 -13.12 -13.84
C GLY A 244 3.14 -12.25 -13.99
N SER A 245 2.09 -12.83 -14.56
CA SER A 245 0.82 -12.14 -14.83
C SER A 245 -0.17 -12.20 -13.67
N GLY A 246 0.16 -12.88 -12.57
CA GLY A 246 -0.77 -13.14 -11.48
C GLY A 246 -1.33 -11.88 -10.81
N ILE A 247 -0.49 -10.87 -10.53
CA ILE A 247 -0.98 -9.61 -9.92
C ILE A 247 -1.96 -8.91 -10.86
N PHE A 248 -1.63 -8.85 -12.15
CA PHE A 248 -2.51 -8.27 -13.16
C PHE A 248 -3.84 -9.03 -13.27
N ASN A 249 -3.79 -10.36 -13.32
CA ASN A 249 -4.96 -11.23 -13.40
C ASN A 249 -5.89 -11.08 -12.18
N ILE A 250 -5.32 -11.07 -10.96
CA ILE A 250 -6.11 -10.85 -9.74
C ILE A 250 -6.71 -9.45 -9.74
N ARG A 251 -5.92 -8.43 -10.10
CA ARG A 251 -6.41 -7.05 -10.17
C ARG A 251 -7.58 -6.91 -11.13
N HIS A 252 -7.46 -7.48 -12.33
CA HIS A 252 -8.55 -7.48 -13.30
C HIS A 252 -9.79 -8.17 -12.74
N ALA A 253 -9.64 -9.36 -12.15
CA ALA A 253 -10.76 -10.11 -11.59
C ALA A 253 -11.38 -9.45 -10.34
N ALA A 254 -10.61 -8.67 -9.58
CA ALA A 254 -11.08 -7.90 -8.44
C ALA A 254 -11.98 -6.72 -8.85
N ILE A 255 -11.77 -6.18 -10.07
CA ILE A 255 -12.53 -5.05 -10.61
C ILE A 255 -13.73 -5.54 -11.42
N TRP A 256 -13.51 -6.50 -12.32
CA TRP A 256 -14.48 -6.89 -13.35
C TRP A 256 -15.10 -8.27 -13.13
N GLY A 257 -14.63 -9.02 -12.13
CA GLY A 257 -14.99 -10.42 -11.96
C GLY A 257 -14.28 -11.36 -12.95
N PRO A 258 -14.57 -12.66 -12.88
CA PRO A 258 -14.03 -13.63 -13.82
C PRO A 258 -14.62 -13.43 -15.22
N ILE A 259 -13.82 -13.73 -16.24
CA ILE A 259 -14.28 -13.73 -17.63
C ILE A 259 -14.90 -15.10 -17.97
N ILE A 260 -15.93 -15.09 -18.82
CA ILE A 260 -16.54 -16.33 -19.32
C ILE A 260 -15.79 -16.75 -20.59
N VAL A 261 -15.25 -17.97 -20.60
CA VAL A 261 -14.54 -18.55 -21.74
C VAL A 261 -15.22 -19.84 -22.24
N PRO A 262 -15.18 -20.15 -23.54
CA PRO A 262 -15.66 -21.42 -24.05
C PRO A 262 -14.84 -22.59 -23.48
N GLY A 263 -15.51 -23.53 -22.79
CA GLY A 263 -14.91 -24.76 -22.28
C GLY A 263 -15.39 -26.00 -23.04
N ARG A 264 -14.67 -27.12 -22.88
CA ARG A 264 -15.00 -28.41 -23.53
C ARG A 264 -16.39 -28.95 -23.17
N SER A 265 -16.96 -28.50 -22.05
CA SER A 265 -18.27 -28.91 -21.54
C SER A 265 -19.28 -27.75 -21.46
N GLY A 266 -18.98 -26.63 -22.14
CA GLY A 266 -19.76 -25.39 -22.07
C GLY A 266 -18.96 -24.22 -21.50
N PRO A 267 -19.60 -23.03 -21.35
CA PRO A 267 -18.95 -21.84 -20.81
C PRO A 267 -18.35 -22.09 -19.42
N THR A 268 -17.12 -21.64 -19.19
CA THR A 268 -16.38 -21.80 -17.94
C THR A 268 -15.86 -20.44 -17.47
N LEU A 269 -15.72 -20.25 -16.16
CA LEU A 269 -15.13 -19.04 -15.59
C LEU A 269 -13.60 -19.11 -15.63
N SER A 270 -12.96 -18.07 -16.16
CA SER A 270 -11.52 -17.87 -16.13
C SER A 270 -11.17 -16.60 -15.36
N TYR A 271 -10.05 -16.65 -14.64
CA TYR A 271 -9.51 -15.51 -13.89
C TYR A 271 -8.23 -14.98 -14.54
N LYS A 272 -7.90 -15.48 -15.74
CA LYS A 272 -6.76 -15.05 -16.53
C LYS A 272 -7.24 -14.12 -17.64
N CYS A 273 -6.77 -12.88 -17.61
CA CYS A 273 -6.88 -11.94 -18.72
C CYS A 273 -5.55 -11.79 -19.48
N ALA A 274 -4.42 -12.08 -18.84
CA ALA A 274 -3.11 -12.21 -19.46
C ALA A 274 -2.60 -13.66 -19.37
N THR A 275 -2.19 -14.20 -20.51
CA THR A 275 -1.58 -15.51 -20.69
C THR A 275 -0.06 -15.43 -20.52
N GLU A 276 0.64 -16.56 -20.42
CA GLU A 276 2.10 -16.57 -20.36
C GLU A 276 2.75 -16.02 -21.64
N ASP A 277 2.02 -16.07 -22.76
CA ASP A 277 2.43 -15.50 -24.05
C ASP A 277 2.34 -13.97 -24.07
N ASP A 278 1.56 -13.37 -23.15
CA ASP A 278 1.44 -11.91 -22.98
C ASP A 278 2.54 -11.34 -22.05
N ILE A 279 3.39 -12.20 -21.49
CA ILE A 279 4.48 -11.81 -20.59
C ILE A 279 5.76 -11.59 -21.41
N ALA A 280 6.49 -10.51 -21.12
CA ALA A 280 7.80 -10.27 -21.70
C ALA A 280 8.70 -11.50 -21.54
N SER A 281 9.10 -12.12 -22.67
CA SER A 281 9.96 -13.31 -22.67
C SER A 281 11.22 -13.09 -21.82
N GLU A 282 11.80 -14.17 -21.27
CA GLU A 282 13.08 -14.06 -20.53
C GLU A 282 14.17 -13.34 -21.33
N THR A 283 14.16 -13.51 -22.66
CA THR A 283 14.99 -12.79 -23.62
C THR A 283 14.73 -11.29 -23.60
N LEU A 284 13.47 -10.87 -23.71
CA LEU A 284 13.08 -9.45 -23.63
C LEU A 284 13.44 -8.86 -22.26
N ILE A 285 13.24 -9.59 -21.17
CA ILE A 285 13.65 -9.17 -19.82
C ILE A 285 15.18 -9.03 -19.71
N LYS A 286 15.95 -9.95 -20.30
CA LYS A 286 17.42 -9.86 -20.36
C LYS A 286 17.86 -8.66 -21.18
N ASP A 287 17.20 -8.35 -22.27
CA ASP A 287 17.55 -7.21 -23.12
C ASP A 287 17.14 -5.87 -22.49
N LEU A 288 15.99 -5.79 -21.81
CA LEU A 288 15.60 -4.62 -21.01
C LEU A 288 16.57 -4.36 -19.84
N LYS A 289 17.12 -5.42 -19.23
CA LYS A 289 18.21 -5.31 -18.23
C LYS A 289 19.51 -4.80 -18.85
N LYS A 290 19.87 -5.26 -20.06
CA LYS A 290 21.05 -4.75 -20.79
C LYS A 290 20.91 -3.30 -21.22
N LEU A 291 19.69 -2.85 -21.52
CA LEU A 291 19.37 -1.46 -21.88
C LEU A 291 19.32 -0.52 -20.67
N GLY A 292 19.58 -1.00 -19.44
CA GLY A 292 19.54 -0.19 -18.22
C GLY A 292 18.14 0.25 -17.79
N LEU A 293 17.09 -0.25 -18.45
CA LEU A 293 15.68 0.08 -18.19
C LEU A 293 15.12 -0.68 -16.98
N LEU A 294 15.83 -1.71 -16.52
CA LEU A 294 15.59 -2.40 -15.27
C LEU A 294 16.86 -2.24 -14.43
N GLY A 295 16.85 -1.27 -13.50
CA GLY A 295 18.03 -0.82 -12.77
C GLY A 295 18.80 -1.96 -12.09
N ASN A 296 20.11 -1.99 -12.29
CA ASN A 296 21.02 -2.74 -11.43
C ASN A 296 21.30 -1.90 -10.17
N PRO A 297 21.21 -2.47 -8.96
CA PRO A 297 21.38 -1.74 -7.70
C PRO A 297 22.86 -1.46 -7.37
N GLY A 298 23.65 -0.99 -8.34
CA GLY A 298 25.05 -0.66 -8.11
C GLY A 298 25.80 -0.21 -9.35
N ASP A 299 25.50 0.98 -9.87
CA ASP A 299 26.51 1.73 -10.62
C ASP A 299 26.36 3.26 -10.41
N PRO A 300 27.33 3.95 -9.79
CA PRO A 300 27.26 5.36 -9.41
C PRO A 300 27.95 6.27 -10.44
N THR A 301 27.66 6.11 -11.73
CA THR A 301 28.26 6.97 -12.78
C THR A 301 27.29 7.23 -13.92
N VAL A 302 26.41 8.22 -13.76
CA VAL A 302 26.21 9.25 -14.79
C VAL A 302 25.97 10.57 -14.07
N SER A 303 27.05 11.33 -13.97
CA SER A 303 27.09 12.71 -13.56
C SER A 303 26.33 13.59 -14.54
N SER A 304 25.76 14.65 -13.98
CA SER A 304 25.43 15.92 -14.63
C SER A 304 26.48 16.39 -15.65
N GLU A 305 26.06 16.58 -16.90
CA GLU A 305 26.55 17.62 -17.82
C GLU A 305 25.29 18.12 -18.56
N GLU A 306 24.71 19.26 -18.19
CA GLU A 306 25.05 20.59 -18.73
C GLU A 306 25.37 20.55 -20.24
N THR A 307 24.37 20.87 -21.06
CA THR A 307 24.62 21.55 -22.34
C THR A 307 23.69 22.75 -22.45
N SER A 308 24.37 23.89 -22.32
CA SER A 308 24.05 25.24 -22.76
C SER A 308 23.09 25.36 -23.95
N VAL A 309 22.19 26.33 -23.80
CA VAL A 309 21.53 27.06 -24.89
C VAL A 309 22.62 27.81 -25.65
N ASP A 310 22.73 27.60 -26.96
CA ASP A 310 23.37 28.54 -27.87
C ASP A 310 22.47 28.76 -29.09
N ASP A 311 22.23 30.04 -29.34
CA ASP A 311 21.54 30.63 -30.48
C ASP A 311 22.25 30.32 -31.80
N ALA A 312 21.48 30.05 -32.87
CA ALA A 312 21.65 30.69 -34.19
C ALA A 312 20.73 30.08 -35.27
N HIS A 313 20.00 31.01 -35.92
CA HIS A 313 19.27 30.96 -37.21
C HIS A 313 17.82 30.49 -37.21
#